data_AF-A0A519T883-F1
#
_entry.id   AF-A0A519T883-F1
#
_cell.length_a   1.000
_cell.length_b   1.000
_cell.length_c   1.000
_cell.angle_alpha   90.00
_cell.angle_beta   90.00
_cell.angle_gamma   90.00
#
_symmetry.space_group_name_H-M   'P 1'
#
loop_
_entity.id
_entity.type
_entity.pdbx_description
1 polymer ?
#
loop_
_entity_poly.entity_id
_entity_poly.type
_entity_poly.pdbx_seq_one_letter_code
_entity_poly.pdbx_strand_id
1 'polypeptide(L)'
;MAEIIKMPKMSDTMTEGTIAAWLKKVGDKVKSGDILAEVETDKATMELENYEDGTLLYIGPKEKDSVPVDGILAIVGKEGEDISALLSGAAGGSAAPAA
;
A
#
# COMPACT_ATOMS: atom_id res chain seq x y z
N MET A 1 7.04 -8.93 11.84
CA MET A 1 5.92 -9.57 11.13
C MET A 1 5.67 -8.69 9.93
N ALA A 2 5.28 -9.24 8.80
CA ALA A 2 4.98 -8.42 7.64
C ALA A 2 3.68 -7.65 7.89
N GLU A 3 3.74 -6.35 7.69
CA GLU A 3 2.70 -5.38 7.94
C GLU A 3 2.10 -4.92 6.61
N ILE A 4 0.77 -4.82 6.56
CA ILE A 4 0.07 -4.40 5.34
C ILE A 4 -0.07 -2.88 5.38
N ILE A 5 0.58 -2.22 4.42
CA ILE A 5 0.45 -0.79 4.19
C ILE A 5 -0.83 -0.56 3.39
N LYS A 6 -1.80 0.06 4.05
CA LYS A 6 -3.07 0.45 3.45
C LYS A 6 -3.08 1.93 3.10
N MET A 7 -3.97 2.33 2.20
CA MET A 7 -4.21 3.73 1.87
C MET A 7 -4.73 4.46 3.12
N PRO A 8 -3.96 5.40 3.69
CA PRO A 8 -4.43 6.18 4.81
C PRO A 8 -5.47 7.19 4.32
N LYS A 9 -6.41 7.54 5.19
CA LYS A 9 -7.36 8.62 4.93
C LYS A 9 -6.62 9.96 5.05
N MET A 10 -6.10 10.48 3.94
CA MET A 10 -5.34 11.74 3.90
C MET A 10 -6.23 12.99 3.90
N SER A 11 -7.54 12.85 3.69
CA SER A 11 -8.51 13.95 3.80
C SER A 11 -9.85 13.46 4.32
N ASP A 12 -10.57 14.31 5.05
CA ASP A 12 -11.83 13.92 5.70
C ASP A 12 -12.92 13.48 4.71
N THR A 13 -12.84 13.97 3.46
CA THR A 13 -13.75 13.62 2.36
C THR A 13 -13.14 12.64 1.34
N MET A 14 -11.95 12.08 1.61
CA MET A 14 -11.28 11.16 0.68
C MET A 14 -11.95 9.79 0.70
N THR A 15 -12.29 9.27 -0.49
CA THR A 15 -12.80 7.92 -0.70
C THR A 15 -11.77 7.01 -1.37
N GLU A 16 -10.92 7.58 -2.22
CA GLU A 16 -9.88 6.90 -2.98
C GLU A 16 -8.70 7.86 -3.22
N GLY A 17 -7.52 7.29 -3.47
CA GLY A 17 -6.30 8.01 -3.85
C GLY A 17 -5.63 7.32 -5.02
N THR A 18 -5.07 8.10 -5.93
CA THR A 18 -4.38 7.61 -7.12
C THR A 18 -2.89 7.63 -6.87
N ILE A 19 -2.19 6.53 -7.15
CA ILE A 19 -0.73 6.53 -7.01
C ILE A 19 -0.13 7.37 -8.13
N ALA A 20 0.45 8.52 -7.83
CA ALA A 20 1.11 9.36 -8.82
C ALA A 20 2.42 8.71 -9.31
N ALA A 21 3.27 8.31 -8.36
CA ALA A 21 4.56 7.68 -8.64
C ALA A 21 5.03 6.83 -7.45
N TRP A 22 5.68 5.69 -7.73
CA TRP A 22 6.33 4.88 -6.70
C TRP A 22 7.80 5.29 -6.56
N LEU A 23 8.18 5.76 -5.37
CA LEU A 23 9.56 6.11 -5.02
C LEU A 23 10.36 4.89 -4.55
N LYS A 24 9.66 3.87 -4.04
CA LYS A 24 10.21 2.58 -3.60
C LYS A 24 9.75 1.44 -4.49
N LYS A 25 10.52 0.35 -4.49
CA LYS A 25 10.26 -0.85 -5.30
C LYS A 25 10.28 -2.09 -4.43
N VAL A 26 9.64 -3.16 -4.89
CA VAL A 26 9.67 -4.46 -4.21
C VAL A 26 11.12 -4.93 -4.10
N GLY A 27 11.55 -5.28 -2.89
CA GLY A 27 12.93 -5.61 -2.51
C GLY A 27 13.70 -4.45 -1.90
N ASP A 28 13.17 -3.21 -1.92
CA ASP A 28 13.86 -2.04 -1.37
C ASP A 28 13.69 -1.94 0.16
N LYS A 29 14.73 -1.46 0.85
CA LYS A 29 14.66 -1.23 2.30
C LYS A 29 13.95 0.09 2.59
N VAL A 30 12.98 0.01 3.48
CA VAL A 30 12.14 1.13 3.91
C VAL A 30 12.19 1.23 5.43
N LYS A 31 12.07 2.46 5.94
CA LYS A 31 12.08 2.75 7.37
C LYS A 31 10.91 3.66 7.71
N SER A 32 10.61 3.78 9.00
CA SER A 32 9.69 4.79 9.49
C SER A 32 10.16 6.19 9.05
N GLY A 33 9.30 6.94 8.36
CA GLY A 33 9.60 8.24 7.76
C GLY A 33 10.15 8.21 6.33
N ASP A 34 10.39 7.04 5.73
CA ASP A 34 10.70 6.94 4.29
C ASP A 34 9.42 7.15 3.47
N ILE A 35 9.54 7.79 2.31
CA ILE A 35 8.41 7.98 1.39
C ILE A 35 8.37 6.81 0.41
N LEU A 36 7.25 6.09 0.40
CA LEU A 36 7.05 4.92 -0.48
C LEU A 36 6.60 5.33 -1.87
N ALA A 37 5.65 6.27 -1.93
CA ALA A 37 4.98 6.70 -3.14
C ALA A 37 4.40 8.10 -2.96
N GLU A 38 4.05 8.73 -4.07
CA GLU A 38 3.22 9.94 -4.10
C GLU A 38 1.79 9.53 -4.42
N VAL A 39 0.83 10.05 -3.66
CA VAL A 39 -0.61 9.82 -3.86
C VAL A 39 -1.24 11.13 -4.30
N GLU A 40 -1.77 11.12 -5.52
CA GLU A 40 -2.58 12.21 -6.05
C GLU A 40 -4.05 12.01 -5.67
N THR A 41 -4.65 13.08 -5.15
CA THR A 41 -6.08 13.16 -4.84
C THR A 41 -6.70 14.30 -5.65
N ASP A 42 -8.02 14.44 -5.63
CA ASP A 42 -8.75 15.57 -6.23
C ASP A 42 -8.24 16.94 -5.74
N LYS A 43 -7.69 17.00 -4.52
CA LYS A 43 -7.29 18.26 -3.87
C LYS A 43 -5.80 18.56 -3.94
N ALA A 44 -4.97 17.53 -3.82
CA ALA A 44 -3.54 17.69 -3.70
C ALA A 44 -2.81 16.36 -3.94
N THR A 45 -1.53 16.46 -4.28
CA THR A 45 -0.59 15.35 -4.23
C THR A 45 0.06 15.33 -2.85
N MET A 46 0.02 14.18 -2.19
CA MET A 46 0.52 13.98 -0.84
C MET A 46 1.47 12.79 -0.84
N GLU A 47 2.45 12.81 0.05
CA GLU A 47 3.47 11.78 0.14
C GLU A 47 2.99 10.62 1.04
N LEU A 48 3.07 9.39 0.53
CA LEU A 48 2.82 8.18 1.31
C LEU A 48 4.04 7.88 2.17
N GLU A 49 4.02 8.40 3.39
CA GLU A 49 5.00 8.08 4.42
C GLU A 49 4.82 6.64 4.91
N ASN A 50 5.94 5.94 5.00
CA ASN A 50 6.02 4.63 5.61
C ASN A 50 6.16 4.76 7.13
N TYR A 51 5.41 3.95 7.87
CA TYR A 51 5.55 3.89 9.33
C TYR A 51 6.37 2.69 9.82
N GLU A 52 6.55 1.70 8.94
CA GLU A 52 7.11 0.40 9.28
C GLU A 52 8.61 0.31 8.95
N ASP A 53 9.37 -0.50 9.66
CA ASP A 53 10.76 -0.79 9.30
C ASP A 53 10.92 -2.18 8.70
N GLY A 54 11.56 -2.25 7.52
CA GLY A 54 11.75 -3.51 6.83
C GLY A 54 12.13 -3.38 5.36
N THR A 55 11.70 -4.37 4.59
CA THR A 55 11.85 -4.45 3.15
C THR A 55 10.47 -4.46 2.52
N LEU A 56 10.29 -3.74 1.41
CA LEU A 56 9.05 -3.76 0.65
C LEU A 56 8.90 -5.13 -0.03
N LEU A 57 7.96 -5.95 0.42
CA LEU A 57 7.78 -7.31 -0.08
C LEU A 57 6.76 -7.39 -1.23
N TYR A 58 5.84 -6.43 -1.31
CA TYR A 58 4.82 -6.39 -2.33
C TYR A 58 4.30 -4.97 -2.57
N ILE A 59 3.90 -4.70 -3.81
CA ILE A 59 3.15 -3.51 -4.24
C ILE A 59 1.93 -4.02 -5.01
N GLY A 60 0.74 -3.58 -4.60
CA GLY A 60 -0.52 -3.90 -5.26
C GLY A 60 -0.81 -3.01 -6.47
N PRO A 61 -1.12 -1.72 -6.25
CA PRO A 61 -1.49 -0.79 -7.31
C PRO A 61 -0.27 -0.30 -8.08
N LYS A 62 -0.48 -0.08 -9.37
CA LYS A 62 0.56 0.49 -10.24
C LYS A 62 0.54 2.01 -10.19
N GLU A 63 1.57 2.62 -10.75
CA GLU A 63 1.55 4.06 -11.03
C GLU A 63 0.32 4.40 -11.88
N LYS A 64 -0.38 5.46 -11.50
CA LYS A 64 -1.67 5.94 -12.01
C LYS A 64 -2.90 5.07 -11.70
N ASP A 65 -2.76 4.10 -10.81
CA ASP A 65 -3.87 3.27 -10.37
C ASP A 65 -4.56 3.91 -9.14
N SER A 66 -5.89 3.87 -9.10
CA SER A 66 -6.69 4.41 -7.99
C SER A 66 -7.03 3.31 -6.99
N VAL A 67 -6.78 3.60 -5.71
CA VAL A 67 -7.03 2.68 -4.61
C VAL A 67 -7.94 3.33 -3.58
N PRO A 68 -9.00 2.62 -3.11
CA PRO A 68 -9.87 3.15 -2.07
C PRO A 68 -9.13 3.31 -0.74
N VAL A 69 -9.63 4.20 0.12
CA VAL A 69 -9.18 4.29 1.52
C VAL A 69 -9.31 2.93 2.21
N ASP A 70 -8.32 2.58 3.04
CA ASP A 70 -8.14 1.23 3.63
C ASP A 70 -7.78 0.12 2.63
N GLY A 71 -7.70 0.43 1.33
CA GLY A 71 -7.23 -0.48 0.30
C GLY A 71 -5.74 -0.79 0.44
N ILE A 72 -5.33 -1.96 -0.03
CA ILE A 72 -3.97 -2.46 0.16
C ILE A 72 -3.04 -1.85 -0.88
N LEU A 73 -2.01 -1.17 -0.40
CA LEU A 73 -1.00 -0.52 -1.23
C LEU A 73 0.25 -1.38 -1.33
N ALA A 74 0.81 -1.76 -0.19
CA ALA A 74 2.06 -2.50 -0.14
C ALA A 74 2.10 -3.40 1.08
N ILE A 75 3.09 -4.28 1.12
CA ILE A 75 3.41 -5.07 2.31
C ILE A 75 4.87 -4.85 2.63
N VAL A 76 5.16 -4.46 3.87
CA VAL A 76 6.51 -4.26 4.39
C VAL A 76 6.78 -5.35 5.41
N GLY A 77 7.96 -5.96 5.38
CA GLY A 77 8.30 -6.98 6.35
C GLY A 77 9.76 -7.38 6.31
N LYS A 78 10.09 -8.53 6.88
CA LYS A 78 11.46 -9.03 6.85
C LYS A 78 11.81 -9.54 5.45
N GLU A 79 13.04 -9.33 5.02
CA GLU A 79 13.54 -9.86 3.75
C GLU A 79 13.42 -11.40 3.73
N GLY A 80 12.70 -11.94 2.75
CA GLY A 80 12.40 -13.38 2.66
C GLY A 80 11.26 -13.88 3.56
N GLU A 81 10.49 -12.98 4.18
CA GLU A 81 9.29 -13.34 4.93
C GLU A 81 8.15 -13.74 3.98
N ASP A 82 7.41 -14.79 4.36
CA ASP A 82 6.34 -15.32 3.52
C ASP A 82 5.07 -14.48 3.69
N ILE A 83 4.83 -13.60 2.72
CA ILE A 83 3.64 -12.73 2.68
C ILE A 83 2.43 -13.40 2.05
N SER A 84 2.52 -14.68 1.63
CA SER A 84 1.41 -15.38 0.98
C SER A 84 0.18 -15.47 1.88
N ALA A 85 0.37 -15.60 3.19
CA ALA A 85 -0.72 -15.59 4.16
C ALA A 85 -1.42 -14.21 4.23
N LEU A 86 -0.66 -13.13 4.14
CA LEU A 86 -1.20 -11.76 4.13
C LEU A 86 -1.91 -11.46 2.81
N LEU A 87 -1.31 -11.87 1.68
CA LEU A 87 -1.93 -11.75 0.35
C LEU A 87 -3.22 -12.58 0.26
N SER A 88 -3.24 -13.78 0.85
CA SER A 88 -4.42 -14.65 0.85
C SER A 88 -5.53 -14.12 1.75
N GLY A 89 -5.19 -13.51 2.89
CA GLY A 89 -6.16 -12.82 3.76
C GLY A 89 -6.69 -11.52 3.14
N ALA A 90 -5.83 -10.82 2.39
CA ALA A 90 -6.13 -9.62 1.64
C ALA A 90 -7.01 -9.85 0.40
N ALA A 91 -6.65 -10.84 -0.43
CA ALA A 91 -7.40 -11.25 -1.61
C ALA A 91 -8.71 -11.99 -1.26
N GLY A 92 -8.80 -12.53 -0.05
CA GLY A 92 -10.02 -13.13 0.50
C GLY A 92 -11.18 -12.14 0.72
N GLY A 93 -10.95 -10.83 0.58
CA GLY A 93 -11.99 -9.81 0.57
C GLY A 93 -12.71 -9.61 -0.77
N SER A 94 -12.21 -10.23 -1.86
CA SER A 94 -12.88 -10.22 -3.17
C SER A 94 -13.11 -11.63 -3.68
N ALA A 95 -13.81 -12.42 -2.87
CA ALA A 95 -14.56 -13.57 -3.35
C ALA A 95 -15.77 -13.76 -2.44
N ALA A 96 -16.79 -12.91 -2.63
CA ALA A 96 -18.14 -13.42 -2.47
C ALA A 96 -18.35 -14.43 -3.61
N PRO A 97 -18.43 -15.75 -3.36
CA PRO A 97 -18.94 -16.65 -4.37
C PRO A 97 -20.42 -16.27 -4.53
N ALA A 98 -20.78 -15.78 -5.71
CA ALA A 98 -22.17 -15.69 -6.10
C ALA A 98 -22.75 -17.11 -6.03
N ALA A 99 -23.72 -17.30 -5.14
CA ALA A 99 -24.62 -18.46 -5.10
C ALA A 99 -26.03 -17.95 -5.37
#